data_AF-A0A8J7NLM4-F1
#
_entry.id   AF-A0A8J7NLM4-F1
#
_cell.length_a   1.000
_cell.length_b   1.000
_cell.length_c   1.000
_cell.angle_alpha   90.00
_cell.angle_beta   90.00
_cell.angle_gamma   90.00
#
_symmetry.space_group_name_H-M   'P 1'
#
loop_
_entity.id
_entity.type
_entity.pdbx_description
1 polymer ?
#
loop_
_entity_poly.entity_id
_entity_poly.type
_entity_poly.pdbx_seq_one_letter_code
_entity_poly.pdbx_strand_id
1 'polypeptide(L)'
;FLMEKGPGAGEVERRERAEQLSEAERGMIQDTWGRVYEHCEDVGVSVLIRFFVNFPSAKQYFSQFRHMEDPEEMEQSAQLRKHARRVMNAINTVVENISDPGKVSSILGLVGRAHALKHKVEPMYFKILSGVMLQVLAEEYSDSFTQDVQQAWTKLMGVVYWHITAAYKEVGWVQLSSSAV
;
A
#
# COMPACT_ATOMS: atom_id res chain seq x y z
N PHE A 1 20.24 -4.42 31.75
CA PHE A 1 19.46 -3.74 30.69
C PHE A 1 20.32 -3.66 29.44
N LEU A 2 20.18 -4.63 28.54
CA LEU A 2 20.84 -4.62 27.24
C LEU A 2 19.96 -3.76 26.32
N MET A 3 20.48 -2.59 25.92
CA MET A 3 19.89 -1.81 24.84
C MET A 3 20.10 -2.58 23.55
N GLU A 4 19.04 -3.13 22.96
CA GLU A 4 19.07 -3.57 21.57
C GLU A 4 19.39 -2.35 20.70
N LYS A 5 20.58 -2.36 20.11
CA LYS A 5 20.94 -1.40 19.07
C LYS A 5 20.03 -1.64 17.88
N GLY A 6 19.30 -0.60 17.46
CA GLY A 6 18.56 -0.62 16.20
C GLY A 6 19.49 -0.96 15.03
N PRO A 7 18.93 -1.45 13.92
CA PRO A 7 19.73 -1.99 12.82
C PRO A 7 20.73 -0.95 12.31
N GLY A 8 21.99 -1.36 12.18
CA GLY A 8 23.08 -0.49 11.75
C GLY A 8 22.88 0.00 10.31
N ALA A 9 23.49 1.12 9.94
CA ALA A 9 23.41 1.67 8.58
C ALA A 9 23.76 0.64 7.48
N GLY A 10 24.68 -0.30 7.76
CA GLY A 10 25.02 -1.39 6.84
C GLY A 10 23.96 -2.51 6.73
N GLU A 11 23.08 -2.68 7.73
CA GLU A 11 21.93 -3.58 7.65
C GLU A 11 20.76 -2.93 6.90
N VAL A 12 20.59 -1.62 7.05
CA VAL A 12 19.65 -0.82 6.26
C VAL A 12 20.05 -0.83 4.79
N GLU A 13 21.31 -0.54 4.46
CA GLU A 13 21.81 -0.61 3.07
C GLU A 13 21.74 -2.03 2.47
N ARG A 14 21.95 -3.07 3.28
CA ARG A 14 21.88 -4.47 2.83
C ARG A 14 20.42 -4.91 2.60
N ARG A 15 19.50 -4.39 3.41
CA ARG A 15 18.06 -4.56 3.23
C ARG A 15 17.54 -3.77 2.03
N GLU A 16 17.98 -2.52 1.85
CA GLU A 16 17.70 -1.71 0.67
C GLU A 16 18.21 -2.39 -0.61
N ARG A 17 19.39 -3.01 -0.59
CA ARG A 17 19.90 -3.81 -1.72
C ARG A 17 19.12 -5.09 -1.97
N ALA A 18 18.57 -5.72 -0.93
CA ALA A 18 17.74 -6.92 -1.06
C ALA A 18 16.29 -6.60 -1.48
N GLU A 19 15.82 -5.37 -1.24
CA GLU A 19 14.48 -4.87 -1.56
C GLU A 19 14.42 -4.13 -2.91
N GLN A 20 15.56 -3.94 -3.59
CA GLN A 20 15.58 -3.40 -4.96
C GLN A 20 15.01 -4.42 -5.95
N LEU A 21 13.95 -4.02 -6.65
CA LEU A 21 13.38 -4.78 -7.75
C LEU A 21 14.39 -4.90 -8.89
N SER A 22 14.60 -6.13 -9.37
CA SER A 22 15.35 -6.40 -10.60
C SER A 22 14.61 -5.88 -11.84
N GLU A 23 15.30 -5.77 -12.97
CA GLU A 23 14.68 -5.36 -14.24
C GLU A 23 13.57 -6.33 -14.67
N ALA A 24 13.78 -7.64 -14.49
CA ALA A 24 12.77 -8.65 -14.77
C ALA A 24 11.51 -8.48 -13.89
N GLU A 25 11.70 -8.21 -12.59
CA GLU A 25 10.58 -7.95 -11.67
C GLU A 25 9.81 -6.67 -12.02
N ARG A 26 10.52 -5.61 -12.43
CA ARG A 26 9.89 -4.37 -12.91
C ARG A 26 9.04 -4.63 -14.15
N GLY A 27 9.57 -5.39 -15.12
CA GLY A 27 8.83 -5.79 -16.32
C GLY A 27 7.56 -6.57 -15.97
N MET A 28 7.68 -7.59 -15.11
CA MET A 28 6.52 -8.36 -14.61
C MET A 28 5.45 -7.48 -13.97
N ILE A 29 5.87 -6.53 -13.12
CA ILE A 29 4.96 -5.58 -12.46
C ILE A 29 4.28 -4.68 -13.49
N GLN A 30 5.04 -4.10 -14.43
CA GLN A 30 4.50 -3.18 -15.43
C GLN A 30 3.51 -3.87 -16.37
N ASP A 31 3.84 -5.08 -16.84
CA ASP A 31 2.97 -5.86 -17.74
C ASP A 31 1.67 -6.27 -17.06
N THR A 32 1.74 -6.72 -15.81
CA THR A 32 0.55 -7.11 -15.04
C THR A 32 -0.28 -5.90 -14.64
N TRP A 33 0.36 -4.80 -14.24
CA TRP A 33 -0.33 -3.56 -13.90
C TRP A 33 -1.06 -2.95 -15.09
N GLY A 34 -0.50 -3.03 -16.30
CA GLY A 34 -1.16 -2.55 -17.51
C GLY A 34 -2.58 -3.10 -17.67
N ARG A 35 -2.76 -4.41 -17.43
CA ARG A 35 -4.07 -5.10 -17.49
C ARG A 35 -4.98 -4.68 -16.34
N VAL A 36 -4.44 -4.61 -15.12
CA VAL A 36 -5.18 -4.18 -13.94
C VAL A 36 -5.72 -2.76 -14.11
N TYR A 37 -4.94 -1.88 -14.74
CA TYR A 37 -5.26 -0.47 -14.84
C TYR A 37 -6.34 -0.17 -15.88
N GLU A 38 -6.57 -1.06 -16.86
CA GLU A 38 -7.70 -0.99 -17.80
C GLU A 38 -9.06 -0.96 -17.07
N HIS A 39 -9.15 -1.64 -15.92
CA HIS A 39 -10.33 -1.70 -15.06
C HIS A 39 -10.07 -1.07 -13.67
N CYS A 40 -9.22 -0.03 -13.62
CA CYS A 40 -8.69 0.47 -12.35
C CYS A 40 -9.75 0.90 -11.33
N GLU A 41 -10.88 1.50 -11.75
CA GLU A 41 -11.91 1.91 -10.80
C GLU A 41 -12.55 0.71 -10.10
N ASP A 42 -12.95 -0.31 -10.88
CA ASP A 42 -13.64 -1.49 -10.36
C ASP A 42 -12.72 -2.34 -9.49
N VAL A 43 -11.48 -2.57 -9.92
CA VAL A 43 -10.47 -3.28 -9.10
C VAL A 43 -10.19 -2.49 -7.81
N GLY A 44 -10.03 -1.17 -7.91
CA GLY A 44 -9.80 -0.32 -6.75
C GLY A 44 -10.95 -0.36 -5.75
N VAL A 45 -12.19 -0.43 -6.23
CA VAL A 45 -13.38 -0.61 -5.40
C VAL A 45 -13.38 -2.00 -4.76
N SER A 46 -13.14 -3.07 -5.53
CA SER A 46 -13.03 -4.45 -5.02
C SER A 46 -12.01 -4.56 -3.88
N VAL A 47 -10.83 -3.98 -4.05
CA VAL A 47 -9.77 -3.90 -3.02
C VAL A 47 -10.26 -3.17 -1.77
N LEU A 48 -10.88 -1.99 -1.91
CA LEU A 48 -11.31 -1.22 -0.75
C LEU A 48 -12.50 -1.85 -0.02
N ILE A 49 -13.47 -2.41 -0.75
CA ILE A 49 -14.60 -3.13 -0.15
C ILE A 49 -14.08 -4.31 0.66
N ARG A 50 -13.23 -5.15 0.09
CA ARG A 50 -12.64 -6.29 0.80
C ARG A 50 -11.84 -5.84 2.02
N PHE A 51 -11.08 -4.75 1.90
CA PHE A 51 -10.33 -4.17 3.01
C PHE A 51 -11.26 -3.71 4.15
N PHE A 52 -12.34 -2.97 3.85
CA PHE A 52 -13.24 -2.44 4.87
C PHE A 52 -14.18 -3.49 5.48
N VAL A 53 -14.52 -4.55 4.73
CA VAL A 53 -15.27 -5.70 5.26
C VAL A 53 -14.40 -6.50 6.24
N ASN A 54 -13.15 -6.80 5.87
CA ASN A 54 -12.25 -7.59 6.71
C ASN A 54 -11.65 -6.78 7.87
N PHE A 55 -11.56 -5.46 7.73
CA PHE A 55 -11.01 -4.56 8.74
C PHE A 55 -11.92 -3.34 8.98
N PRO A 56 -13.11 -3.52 9.60
CA PRO A 56 -14.10 -2.46 9.76
C PRO A 56 -13.59 -1.23 10.52
N SER A 57 -12.61 -1.40 11.42
CA SER A 57 -11.99 -0.32 12.17
C SER A 57 -11.29 0.71 11.27
N ALA A 58 -10.89 0.33 10.05
CA ALA A 58 -10.30 1.25 9.08
C ALA A 58 -11.31 2.26 8.53
N LYS A 59 -12.62 1.97 8.61
CA LYS A 59 -13.67 2.88 8.12
C LYS A 59 -13.75 4.18 8.94
N GLN A 60 -13.18 4.21 10.16
CA GLN A 60 -13.23 5.38 11.05
C GLN A 60 -12.71 6.68 10.41
N TYR A 61 -11.80 6.57 9.43
CA TYR A 61 -11.22 7.72 8.73
C TYR A 61 -12.11 8.29 7.60
N PHE A 62 -13.26 7.68 7.33
CA PHE A 62 -14.12 7.98 6.19
C PHE A 62 -15.53 8.38 6.64
N SER A 63 -15.74 9.69 6.80
CA SER A 63 -16.98 10.24 7.37
C SER A 63 -18.27 9.85 6.66
N GLN A 64 -18.24 9.59 5.34
CA GLN A 64 -19.45 9.33 4.56
C GLN A 64 -19.90 7.86 4.59
N PHE A 65 -18.99 6.92 4.87
CA PHE A 65 -19.32 5.48 4.87
C PHE A 65 -18.88 4.72 6.13
N ARG A 66 -18.37 5.41 7.16
CA ARG A 66 -17.91 4.74 8.40
C ARG A 66 -18.95 3.87 9.10
N HIS A 67 -20.24 4.15 8.87
CA HIS A 67 -21.37 3.43 9.47
C HIS A 67 -21.96 2.35 8.57
N MET A 68 -21.57 2.29 7.30
CA MET A 68 -22.11 1.32 6.34
C MET A 68 -21.51 -0.06 6.64
N GLU A 69 -22.35 -1.07 6.78
CA GLU A 69 -21.93 -2.46 6.99
C GLU A 69 -22.12 -3.31 5.73
N ASP A 70 -23.12 -2.97 4.92
CA ASP A 70 -23.41 -3.64 3.66
C ASP A 70 -22.35 -3.29 2.60
N PRO A 71 -21.65 -4.29 2.01
CA PRO A 71 -20.74 -4.08 0.90
C PRO A 71 -21.38 -3.37 -0.30
N GLU A 72 -22.63 -3.68 -0.63
CA GLU A 72 -23.33 -3.08 -1.77
C GLU A 72 -23.57 -1.57 -1.53
N GLU A 73 -23.93 -1.18 -0.30
CA GLU A 73 -24.05 0.22 0.09
C GLU A 73 -22.70 0.95 0.04
N MET A 74 -21.64 0.31 0.55
CA MET A 74 -20.28 0.88 0.52
C MET A 74 -19.79 1.12 -0.91
N GLU A 75 -20.10 0.22 -1.85
CA GLU A 75 -19.70 0.32 -3.25
C GLU A 75 -20.31 1.56 -3.94
N GLN A 76 -21.52 1.96 -3.53
CA GLN A 76 -22.18 3.16 -4.04
C GLN A 76 -21.68 4.45 -3.39
N SER A 77 -20.83 4.37 -2.35
CA SER A 77 -20.29 5.55 -1.68
C SER A 77 -19.35 6.33 -2.60
N ALA A 78 -19.73 7.57 -2.92
CA ALA A 78 -18.91 8.48 -3.72
C ALA A 78 -17.53 8.74 -3.08
N GLN A 79 -17.44 8.78 -1.75
CA GLN A 79 -16.16 8.92 -1.04
C GLN A 79 -15.28 7.67 -1.22
N LEU A 80 -15.86 6.47 -1.16
CA LEU A 80 -15.13 5.22 -1.40
C LEU A 80 -14.61 5.15 -2.83
N ARG A 81 -15.47 5.32 -3.84
CA ARG A 81 -15.06 5.28 -5.27
C ARG A 81 -14.01 6.34 -5.61
N LYS A 82 -14.12 7.53 -5.02
CA LYS A 82 -13.09 8.58 -5.17
C LYS A 82 -11.77 8.17 -4.52
N HIS A 83 -11.80 7.49 -3.39
CA HIS A 83 -10.57 7.01 -2.75
C HIS A 83 -9.95 5.84 -3.50
N ALA A 84 -10.76 4.90 -4.00
CA ALA A 84 -10.33 3.79 -4.87
C ALA A 84 -9.50 4.32 -6.04
N ARG A 85 -10.05 5.26 -6.82
CA ARG A 85 -9.31 5.91 -7.92
C ARG A 85 -8.01 6.56 -7.48
N ARG A 86 -7.98 7.21 -6.31
CA ARG A 86 -6.74 7.84 -5.79
C ARG A 86 -5.67 6.81 -5.44
N VAL A 87 -6.05 5.69 -4.83
CA VAL A 87 -5.13 4.60 -4.51
C VAL A 87 -4.56 4.03 -5.80
N MET A 88 -5.42 3.69 -6.76
CA MET A 88 -5.00 3.10 -8.03
C MET A 88 -4.10 4.06 -8.83
N ASN A 89 -4.42 5.35 -8.89
CA ASN A 89 -3.56 6.34 -9.57
C ASN A 89 -2.20 6.53 -8.88
N ALA A 90 -2.15 6.45 -7.55
CA ALA A 90 -0.89 6.54 -6.81
C ALA A 90 0.01 5.33 -7.10
N ILE A 91 -0.55 4.12 -7.09
CA ILE A 91 0.17 2.91 -7.48
C ILE A 91 0.59 2.98 -8.95
N ASN A 92 -0.27 3.46 -9.85
CA ASN A 92 0.07 3.66 -11.26
C ASN A 92 1.30 4.56 -11.42
N THR A 93 1.32 5.69 -10.72
CA THR A 93 2.46 6.62 -10.78
C THR A 93 3.73 5.96 -10.24
N VAL A 94 3.64 5.11 -9.22
CA VAL A 94 4.78 4.34 -8.71
C VAL A 94 5.26 3.32 -9.75
N VAL A 95 4.36 2.58 -10.41
CA VAL A 95 4.69 1.57 -11.42
C VAL A 95 5.32 2.20 -12.67
N GLU A 96 4.78 3.33 -13.15
CA GLU A 96 5.32 4.09 -14.28
C GLU A 96 6.75 4.59 -14.00
N ASN A 97 7.03 4.96 -12.76
CA ASN A 97 8.31 5.54 -12.36
C ASN A 97 9.18 4.54 -11.57
N ILE A 98 8.88 3.24 -11.65
CA ILE A 98 9.47 2.24 -10.77
C ILE A 98 11.00 2.25 -10.84
N SER A 99 11.56 2.50 -12.03
CA SER A 99 12.99 2.60 -12.34
C SER A 99 13.69 3.87 -11.85
N ASP A 100 12.94 4.84 -11.31
CA ASP A 100 13.47 6.07 -10.69
C ASP A 100 13.19 6.05 -9.17
N PRO A 101 14.15 5.61 -8.35
CA PRO A 101 14.01 5.56 -6.90
C PRO A 101 13.72 6.93 -6.26
N GLY A 102 14.27 8.01 -6.84
CA GLY A 102 14.05 9.36 -6.34
C GLY A 102 12.61 9.81 -6.52
N LYS A 103 12.03 9.49 -7.69
CA LYS A 103 10.62 9.76 -7.98
C LYS A 103 9.68 8.92 -7.14
N VAL A 104 9.95 7.62 -7.01
CA VAL A 104 9.17 6.70 -6.15
C VAL A 104 9.17 7.19 -4.71
N SER A 105 10.35 7.53 -4.16
CA SER A 105 10.49 8.08 -2.81
C SER A 105 9.69 9.38 -2.63
N SER A 106 9.75 10.29 -3.61
CA SER A 106 9.00 11.55 -3.58
C SER A 106 7.47 11.34 -3.54
N ILE A 107 6.95 10.47 -4.41
CA ILE A 107 5.52 10.13 -4.48
C ILE A 107 5.04 9.54 -3.16
N LEU A 108 5.73 8.50 -2.69
CA LEU A 108 5.34 7.77 -1.48
C LEU A 108 5.53 8.62 -0.21
N GLY A 109 6.52 9.50 -0.19
CA GLY A 109 6.70 10.50 0.87
C GLY A 109 5.52 11.47 0.96
N LEU A 110 5.01 11.96 -0.18
CA LEU A 110 3.81 12.81 -0.20
C LEU A 110 2.58 12.07 0.31
N VAL A 111 2.37 10.83 -0.14
CA VAL A 111 1.27 9.97 0.32
C VAL A 111 1.39 9.74 1.83
N GLY A 112 2.55 9.31 2.32
CA GLY A 112 2.78 9.02 3.73
C GLY A 112 2.55 10.24 4.63
N ARG A 113 3.14 11.40 4.30
CA ARG A 113 2.94 12.64 5.08
C ARG A 113 1.49 13.09 5.11
N ALA A 114 0.76 12.97 4.00
CA ALA A 114 -0.66 13.32 3.97
C ALA A 114 -1.47 12.39 4.89
N HIS A 115 -1.22 11.09 4.86
CA HIS A 115 -1.94 10.14 5.71
C HIS A 115 -1.59 10.28 7.19
N ALA A 116 -0.32 10.56 7.51
CA ALA A 116 0.13 10.82 8.88
C ALA A 116 -0.39 12.15 9.44
N LEU A 117 -0.23 13.25 8.71
CA LEU A 117 -0.48 14.59 9.25
C LEU A 117 -1.93 15.03 9.12
N LYS A 118 -2.54 14.79 7.96
CA LYS A 118 -3.89 15.27 7.64
C LYS A 118 -4.96 14.26 8.01
N HIS A 119 -4.75 12.99 7.67
CA HIS A 119 -5.78 11.96 7.84
C HIS A 119 -5.65 11.18 9.15
N LYS A 120 -4.50 11.27 9.83
CA LYS A 120 -4.19 10.58 11.08
C LYS A 120 -4.41 9.07 11.00
N VAL A 121 -4.07 8.46 9.86
CA VAL A 121 -4.29 7.03 9.61
C VAL A 121 -3.17 6.23 10.27
N GLU A 122 -3.52 5.16 11.00
CA GLU A 122 -2.52 4.25 11.55
C GLU A 122 -1.71 3.56 10.44
N PRO A 123 -0.37 3.54 10.53
CA PRO A 123 0.48 3.01 9.45
C PRO A 123 0.26 1.52 9.18
N MET A 124 -0.24 0.76 10.17
CA MET A 124 -0.54 -0.67 10.01
C MET A 124 -1.55 -0.93 8.88
N TYR A 125 -2.47 0.00 8.60
CA TYR A 125 -3.47 -0.17 7.56
C TYR A 125 -2.86 -0.18 6.16
N PHE A 126 -1.69 0.43 5.93
CA PHE A 126 -0.98 0.30 4.65
C PHE A 126 -0.50 -1.13 4.42
N LYS A 127 0.05 -1.78 5.44
CA LYS A 127 0.50 -3.18 5.35
C LYS A 127 -0.68 -4.12 5.07
N ILE A 128 -1.81 -3.90 5.76
CA ILE A 128 -3.03 -4.68 5.56
C ILE A 128 -3.58 -4.47 4.16
N LEU A 129 -3.72 -3.21 3.73
CA LEU A 129 -4.23 -2.87 2.40
C LEU A 129 -3.36 -3.45 1.28
N SER A 130 -2.03 -3.40 1.42
CA SER A 130 -1.11 -4.07 0.50
C SER A 130 -1.39 -5.57 0.40
N GLY A 131 -1.60 -6.25 1.52
CA GLY A 131 -1.95 -7.68 1.52
C GLY A 131 -3.28 -7.97 0.84
N VAL A 132 -4.31 -7.16 1.11
CA VAL A 132 -5.63 -7.29 0.47
C VAL A 132 -5.53 -7.05 -1.04
N MET A 133 -4.75 -6.06 -1.48
CA MET A 133 -4.52 -5.80 -2.89
C MET A 133 -3.89 -7.03 -3.58
N LEU A 134 -2.86 -7.63 -3.00
CA LEU A 134 -2.23 -8.83 -3.55
C LEU A 134 -3.21 -10.01 -3.67
N GLN A 135 -4.10 -10.19 -2.68
CA GLN A 135 -5.12 -11.24 -2.72
C GLN A 135 -6.13 -11.00 -3.86
N VAL A 136 -6.64 -9.77 -3.99
CA VAL A 136 -7.57 -9.41 -5.06
C VAL A 136 -6.92 -9.62 -6.42
N LEU A 137 -5.68 -9.16 -6.62
CA LEU A 137 -4.98 -9.35 -7.89
C LEU A 137 -4.73 -10.84 -8.20
N ALA A 138 -4.40 -11.66 -7.20
CA ALA A 138 -4.21 -13.09 -7.38
C ALA A 138 -5.51 -13.82 -7.79
N GLU A 139 -6.67 -13.35 -7.31
CA GLU A 139 -7.97 -13.94 -7.63
C GLU A 139 -8.52 -13.44 -8.97
N GLU A 140 -8.49 -12.13 -9.22
CA GLU A 140 -9.10 -11.53 -10.41
C GLU A 140 -8.22 -11.67 -11.67
N TYR A 141 -6.90 -11.80 -11.50
CA TYR A 141 -5.93 -11.86 -12.60
C TYR A 141 -5.11 -13.15 -12.56
N SER A 142 -5.69 -14.25 -12.07
CA SER A 142 -5.02 -15.55 -11.81
C SER A 142 -4.16 -16.06 -12.95
N ASP A 143 -4.59 -15.85 -14.21
CA ASP A 143 -3.89 -16.32 -15.41
C ASP A 143 -2.56 -15.56 -15.66
N SER A 144 -2.44 -14.36 -15.10
CA SER A 144 -1.27 -13.48 -15.27
C SER A 144 -0.53 -13.21 -13.95
N PHE A 145 -1.14 -13.48 -12.81
CA PHE A 145 -0.58 -13.27 -11.48
C PHE A 145 0.11 -14.53 -10.96
N THR A 146 1.09 -15.03 -11.72
CA THR A 146 1.88 -16.23 -11.40
C THR A 146 2.68 -16.08 -10.09
N GLN A 147 3.28 -17.17 -9.60
CA GLN A 147 4.06 -17.13 -8.36
C GLN A 147 5.23 -16.12 -8.41
N ASP A 148 5.91 -16.01 -9.55
CA ASP A 148 7.02 -15.05 -9.72
C ASP A 148 6.50 -13.60 -9.74
N VAL A 149 5.36 -13.37 -10.40
CA VAL A 149 4.67 -12.08 -10.41
C VAL A 149 4.23 -11.70 -8.99
N GLN A 150 3.66 -12.64 -8.23
CA GLN A 150 3.28 -12.43 -6.83
C GLN A 150 4.48 -12.05 -5.96
N GLN A 151 5.64 -12.66 -6.17
CA GLN A 151 6.87 -12.30 -5.45
C GLN A 151 7.34 -10.89 -5.82
N ALA A 152 7.33 -10.53 -7.11
CA ALA A 152 7.68 -9.18 -7.57
C ALA A 152 6.76 -8.12 -6.96
N TRP A 153 5.45 -8.36 -6.99
CA TRP A 153 4.45 -7.47 -6.37
C TRP A 153 4.59 -7.39 -4.85
N THR A 154 4.91 -8.50 -4.18
CA THR A 154 5.17 -8.51 -2.74
C THR A 154 6.37 -7.63 -2.39
N LYS A 155 7.45 -7.68 -3.19
CA LYS A 155 8.61 -6.79 -3.03
C LYS A 155 8.23 -5.33 -3.25
N LEU A 156 7.48 -5.01 -4.30
CA LEU A 156 6.99 -3.65 -4.54
C LEU A 156 6.16 -3.13 -3.36
N MET A 157 5.23 -3.93 -2.84
CA MET A 157 4.41 -3.54 -1.68
C MET A 157 5.27 -3.35 -0.42
N GLY A 158 6.35 -4.11 -0.27
CA GLY A 158 7.38 -3.89 0.76
C GLY A 158 8.04 -2.52 0.63
N VAL A 159 8.47 -2.14 -0.58
CA VAL A 159 9.03 -0.82 -0.89
C VAL A 159 8.03 0.30 -0.60
N VAL A 160 6.77 0.13 -1.02
CA VAL A 160 5.67 1.08 -0.75
C VAL A 160 5.52 1.30 0.76
N TYR A 161 5.41 0.22 1.53
CA TYR A 161 5.27 0.29 2.98
C TYR A 161 6.50 0.92 3.66
N TRP A 162 7.70 0.59 3.19
CA TRP A 162 8.95 1.15 3.72
C TRP A 162 8.98 2.69 3.56
N HIS A 163 8.76 3.20 2.35
CA HIS A 163 8.79 4.66 2.12
C HIS A 163 7.68 5.38 2.89
N ILE A 164 6.48 4.82 2.94
CA ILE A 164 5.37 5.43 3.70
C ILE A 164 5.71 5.47 5.18
N THR A 165 6.20 4.38 5.77
CA THR A 165 6.57 4.36 7.19
C THR A 165 7.78 5.22 7.52
N ALA A 166 8.73 5.38 6.58
CA ALA A 166 9.80 6.36 6.70
C ALA A 166 9.23 7.79 6.77
N ALA A 167 8.30 8.15 5.88
CA ALA A 167 7.65 9.45 5.89
C ALA A 167 6.83 9.70 7.18
N TYR A 168 6.22 8.67 7.76
CA TYR A 168 5.57 8.74 9.07
C TYR A 168 6.57 9.08 10.18
N LYS A 169 7.74 8.43 10.20
CA LYS A 169 8.80 8.70 11.18
C LYS A 169 9.36 10.12 11.03
N GLU A 170 9.59 10.57 9.80
CA GLU A 170 10.07 11.94 9.50
C GLU A 170 9.18 13.03 10.09
N VAL A 171 7.86 12.81 10.11
CA VAL A 171 6.90 13.77 10.65
C VAL A 171 6.58 13.55 12.14
N GLY A 172 7.37 12.71 12.82
CA GLY A 172 7.26 12.48 14.25
C GLY A 172 6.07 11.61 14.65
N TRP A 173 5.59 10.72 13.77
CA TRP A 173 4.60 9.72 14.15
C TRP A 173 5.22 8.72 15.13
N VAL A 174 5.01 8.96 16.42
CA VAL A 174 5.42 8.03 17.48
C VAL A 174 4.45 6.86 17.47
N GLN A 175 4.93 5.66 17.12
CA GLN A 175 4.22 4.45 17.49
C GLN A 175 4.18 4.45 19.02
N LEU A 176 3.00 4.72 19.60
CA LEU A 176 2.75 4.32 20.97
C LEU A 176 2.97 2.80 20.96
N SER A 177 4.08 2.35 21.52
CA SER A 177 4.29 0.93 21.74
C SER A 177 3.08 0.47 22.54
N SER A 178 2.31 -0.47 21.99
CA SER A 178 1.36 -1.23 22.77
C SER A 178 2.18 -2.05 23.77
N SER A 179 2.51 -1.40 24.88
CA SER A 179 3.08 -2.00 26.08
C SER A 179 2.04 -1.78 27.18
N ALA A 180 0.84 -2.33 26.97
CA ALA A 180 -0.22 -2.38 27.97
C ALA A 180 -1.29 -3.40 27.53
N VAL A 181 -0.95 -4.69 27.62
CA VAL A 181 -1.83 -5.73 28.19
C VAL A 181 -0.95 -6.65 29.02
#